data_AF-A0A6M0CWW9-F1
#
_entry.id   AF-A0A6M0CWW9-F1
#
_cell.length_a   1.000
_cell.length_b   1.000
_cell.length_c   1.000
_cell.angle_alpha   90.00
_cell.angle_beta   90.00
_cell.angle_gamma   90.00
#
_symmetry.space_group_name_H-M   'P 1'
#
loop_
_entity.id
_entity.type
_entity.pdbx_description
1 polymer ?
#
loop_
_entity_poly.entity_id
_entity_poly.type
_entity_poly.pdbx_seq_one_letter_code
_entity_poly.pdbx_strand_id
1 'polypeptide(L)' 'RAAAERLASELGEAVGETVGYRIRLDSKVGPRTRIEVVTEGILTRRLQDDPALDGVGLLIFDEFHVLSLAPK' A
#
# COMPACT_ATOMS: atom_id res chain seq x y z
N ARG A 1 6.30 -3.74 4.20
CA ARG A 1 7.65 -3.91 3.61
C ARG A 1 7.80 -5.26 2.90
N ALA A 2 7.70 -6.40 3.61
CA ALA A 2 7.91 -7.74 3.02
C ALA A 2 7.08 -8.01 1.75
N ALA A 3 5.80 -7.60 1.72
CA ALA A 3 4.96 -7.73 0.52
C ALA A 3 5.54 -6.98 -0.69
N ALA A 4 6.04 -5.74 -0.52
CA ALA A 4 6.67 -4.98 -1.61
C ALA A 4 7.96 -5.64 -2.10
N GLU A 5 8.77 -6.19 -1.19
CA GLU A 5 10.00 -6.92 -1.53
C GLU A 5 9.69 -8.18 -2.34
N ARG A 6 8.66 -8.92 -1.94
CA ARG A 6 8.23 -10.11 -2.66
C ARG A 6 7.67 -9.76 -4.04
N LEU A 7 6.75 -8.80 -4.13
CA LEU A 7 6.18 -8.34 -5.41
C LEU A 7 7.27 -7.83 -6.37
N ALA A 8 8.23 -7.04 -5.87
CA ALA A 8 9.36 -6.60 -6.69
C ALA A 8 10.23 -7.78 -7.16
N SER A 9 10.46 -8.78 -6.30
CA SER A 9 11.23 -9.97 -6.66
C SER A 9 10.54 -10.83 -7.72
N GLU A 10 9.20 -10.93 -7.69
CA GLU A 10 8.40 -11.64 -8.70
C GLU A 10 8.47 -10.94 -10.08
N LEU A 11 8.75 -9.65 -10.10
CA LEU A 11 9.02 -8.87 -11.31
C LEU A 11 10.51 -8.83 -11.72
N GLY A 12 11.41 -9.37 -10.89
CA GLY A 12 12.86 -9.28 -11.11
C GLY A 12 13.42 -7.87 -10.94
N GLU A 13 12.73 -7.00 -10.20
CA GLU A 13 13.10 -5.60 -10.00
C GLU A 13 13.54 -5.32 -8.56
N ALA A 14 14.23 -4.19 -8.36
CA ALA A 14 14.49 -3.66 -7.02
C ALA A 14 13.25 -2.92 -6.49
N VAL A 15 13.01 -2.99 -5.19
CA VAL A 15 11.99 -2.15 -4.54
C VAL A 15 12.33 -0.68 -4.76
N GLY A 16 11.32 0.13 -5.10
CA GLY A 16 11.43 1.52 -5.51
C GLY A 16 11.33 1.72 -7.02
N GLU A 17 11.38 0.63 -7.79
CA GLU A 17 11.07 0.62 -9.23
C GLU A 17 9.56 0.52 -9.45
N THR A 18 9.04 -0.47 -10.17
CA THR A 18 7.59 -0.62 -10.41
C THR A 18 6.82 -0.81 -9.10
N VAL A 19 7.43 -1.49 -8.12
CA VAL A 19 6.86 -1.75 -6.80
C VAL A 19 7.63 -0.98 -5.73
N GLY A 20 6.92 -0.20 -4.92
CA GLY A 20 7.46 0.53 -3.79
C GLY A 20 6.63 0.37 -2.53
N TYR A 21 7.06 1.00 -1.44
CA TYR A 21 6.28 1.05 -0.19
C TYR A 21 6.38 2.39 0.52
N ARG A 22 5.35 2.69 1.32
CA ARG A 22 5.41 3.70 2.39
C ARG A 22 4.95 3.10 3.69
N ILE A 23 5.81 3.14 4.68
CA ILE A 23 5.54 2.73 6.06
C ILE A 23 5.93 3.85 7.01
N ARG A 24 5.67 3.67 8.30
CA ARG A 24 6.10 4.64 9.31
C ARG A 24 7.63 4.74 9.32
N LEU A 25 8.14 5.97 9.19
CA LEU A 25 9.56 6.34 9.20
C LEU A 25 10.42 5.81 8.04
N ASP A 26 9.83 5.16 7.03
CA ASP A 26 10.58 4.66 5.88
C ASP A 26 9.71 4.63 4.62
N SER A 27 10.32 4.95 3.49
CA SER A 27 9.67 4.91 2.18
C SER A 27 10.66 4.61 1.09
N LYS A 28 10.27 3.72 0.18
CA LYS A 28 11.03 3.41 -1.02
C LYS A 28 10.10 3.43 -2.23
N VAL A 29 9.84 4.64 -2.71
CA VAL A 29 9.02 4.93 -3.89
C VAL A 29 9.79 5.89 -4.79
N GLY A 30 9.71 5.67 -6.09
CA GLY A 30 10.39 6.46 -7.11
C GLY A 30 9.43 6.92 -8.21
N PRO A 31 9.92 7.67 -9.21
CA PRO A 31 9.10 8.16 -10.32
C PRO A 31 8.52 7.04 -11.20
N ARG A 32 9.09 5.82 -11.12
CA ARG A 32 8.60 4.64 -11.84
C ARG A 32 7.62 3.79 -11.03
N THR A 33 7.39 4.11 -9.75
CA THR A 33 6.51 3.31 -8.89
C THR A 33 5.06 3.38 -9.35
N ARG A 34 4.50 2.21 -9.59
CA ARG A 34 3.11 2.00 -10.01
C ARG A 34 2.28 1.27 -8.98
N ILE A 35 2.92 0.45 -8.15
CA ILE A 35 2.30 -0.29 -7.05
C ILE A 35 2.94 0.19 -5.75
N GLU A 36 2.14 0.78 -4.87
CA GLU A 36 2.58 1.19 -3.54
C GLU A 36 1.96 0.29 -2.47
N VAL A 37 2.81 -0.46 -1.75
CA VAL A 37 2.39 -1.16 -0.55
C VAL A 37 2.44 -0.19 0.63
N VAL A 38 1.30 0.02 1.28
CA VAL A 38 1.19 0.93 2.42
C VAL A 38 0.65 0.21 3.65
N THR A 39 1.02 0.66 4.83
CA THR A 39 0.35 0.23 6.07
C THR A 39 -1.01 0.92 6.19
N GLU A 40 -1.95 0.29 6.89
CA GLU A 40 -3.29 0.86 7.16
C GLU A 40 -3.22 2.30 7.66
N GLY A 41 -2.39 2.62 8.65
CA GLY A 41 -2.29 3.98 9.17
C GLY A 41 -1.83 5.04 8.14
N ILE A 42 -1.06 4.65 7.12
CA ILE A 42 -0.67 5.54 6.01
C ILE A 42 -1.85 5.71 5.05
N LEU A 43 -2.57 4.63 4.74
CA LEU A 43 -3.77 4.66 3.91
C LEU A 43 -4.89 5.50 4.56
N THR A 44 -5.17 5.31 5.85
CA THR A 44 -6.18 6.07 6.59
C THR A 44 -5.87 7.55 6.57
N ARG A 45 -4.61 7.94 6.77
CA ARG A 45 -4.19 9.33 6.66
C ARG A 45 -4.39 9.89 5.25
N ARG A 46 -4.00 9.12 4.22
CA ARG A 46 -4.24 9.52 2.83
C ARG A 46 -5.72 9.75 2.54
N LEU A 47 -6.59 8.85 2.99
CA LEU A 47 -8.04 8.97 2.82
C LEU A 47 -8.64 10.13 3.61
N GLN A 48 -8.06 10.51 4.75
CA GLN A 48 -8.49 11.70 5.49
C GLN A 48 -8.10 12.99 4.75
N ASP A 49 -6.92 13.00 4.11
CA ASP A 49 -6.41 14.15 3.36
C ASP A 49 -7.07 14.26 1.97
N ASP A 50 -7.25 13.14 1.27
CA ASP A 50 -7.93 12.99 -0.03
C ASP A 50 -8.86 11.75 -0.02
N PRO A 51 -10.15 11.95 0.26
CA PRO A 51 -11.13 10.86 0.26
C PRO A 51 -11.40 10.25 -1.12
N ALA A 52 -11.12 10.98 -2.21
CA ALA A 52 -11.36 10.50 -3.57
C ALA A 52 -10.24 9.57 -4.06
N LEU A 53 -9.05 9.65 -3.44
CA LEU A 53 -7.82 8.97 -3.88
C LEU A 53 -7.55 9.22 -5.37
N ASP A 54 -7.55 10.49 -5.77
CA ASP A 54 -7.38 10.86 -7.17
C ASP A 54 -6.05 10.30 -7.73
N GLY A 55 -6.14 9.62 -8.87
CA GLY A 55 -4.98 8.95 -9.50
C GLY A 55 -4.73 7.52 -9.02
N VAL A 56 -5.49 7.00 -8.05
CA VAL A 56 -5.46 5.58 -7.66
C VAL A 56 -6.53 4.81 -8.42
N GLY A 57 -6.11 3.92 -9.32
CA GLY A 57 -7.05 3.10 -10.12
C GLY A 57 -7.57 1.86 -9.40
N LEU A 58 -6.86 1.36 -8.38
CA LEU A 58 -7.19 0.14 -7.67
C LEU A 58 -6.60 0.16 -6.26
N LEU A 59 -7.38 -0.28 -5.28
CA LEU A 59 -6.95 -0.53 -3.92
C LEU A 59 -7.16 -2.02 -3.59
N ILE A 60 -6.11 -2.69 -3.13
CA ILE A 60 -6.14 -4.09 -2.72
C ILE A 60 -5.86 -4.16 -1.22
N PHE A 61 -6.73 -4.85 -0.49
CA PHE A 61 -6.52 -5.17 0.92
C PHE A 61 -5.98 -6.61 1.03
N ASP A 62 -4.74 -6.74 1.51
CA ASP A 62 -4.03 -8.04 1.59
C ASP A 62 -4.50 -8.87 2.80
N GLU A 63 -5.01 -8.22 3.85
CA GLU A 63 -5.52 -8.88 5.06
C GLU A 63 -6.70 -8.07 5.62
N PHE A 64 -7.93 -8.51 5.36
CA PHE A 64 -9.11 -8.00 6.07
C PHE A 64 -9.69 -9.11 6.95
N HIS A 65 -9.58 -8.94 8.26
CA HIS A 65 -10.33 -9.75 9.20
C HIS A 65 -11.71 -9.09 9.37
N VAL A 66 -12.75 -9.75 8.86
CA VAL A 66 -14.14 -9.32 9.11
C VAL A 66 -14.37 -9.41 10.61
N LEU A 67 -14.43 -8.27 11.31
CA LEU A 67 -15.06 -8.26 12.62
C LEU A 67 -16.56 -8.45 12.38
N SER A 68 -17.11 -9.61 12.76
CA SER A 68 -18.55 -9.77 12.85
C SER A 68 -19.06 -8.76 13.88
N LEU A 69 -19.76 -7.73 13.41
CA LEU A 69 -20.56 -6.85 14.26
C LEU A 69 -21.79 -7.65 14.73
N ALA A 70 -21.57 -8.61 15.61
CA ALA A 70 -22.66 -9.14 16.41
C ALA A 70 -23.03 -8.02 17.42
N PRO A 71 -24.29 -7.53 17.41
CA PRO A 71 -24.72 -6.60 18.44
C PRO A 71 -24.58 -7.28 19.80
N LYS A 72 -23.91 -6.61 20.74
CA LYS A 72 -24.03 -6.96 22.16
C LYS A 72 -25.40 -6.56 22.67
#